data_AF-A0A1R3RZP0-F1
#
_entry.id   AF-A0A1R3RZP0-F1
#
_cell.length_a   1.000
_cell.length_b   1.000
_cell.length_c   1.000
_cell.angle_alpha   90.00
_cell.angle_beta   90.00
_cell.angle_gamma   90.00
#
_symmetry.space_group_name_H-M   'P 1'
#
loop_
_entity.id
_entity.type
_entity.pdbx_description
1 polymer ?
#
loop_
_entity_poly.entity_id
_entity_poly.type
_entity_poly.pdbx_seq_one_letter_code
_entity_poly.pdbx_strand_id
1 'polypeptide(L)'
;MSEPGPESIPTSADPRSKRPVKRRAVTPHSEHATQIESLFRDPSKEIRLPDASKQRTSSSLPPPPEIVANVQGSSAGAGSGEFHVYKASRRREYERLRLMQSEVDKEQEDKEWEQKREEARRKDEEKTEKNRKRREKRNAKKGKKNASNGDKMVVDEPGKKEVGPGVNEDGYKQSGGDAPEEATEVTGVIIHDD
;
A
#
# COMPACT_ATOMS: atom_id res chain seq x y z
N MET A 1 8.36 3.95 -61.02
CA MET A 1 8.06 4.75 -59.82
C MET A 1 9.29 4.63 -58.92
N SER A 2 10.16 5.63 -58.96
CA SER A 2 11.46 5.60 -58.29
C SER A 2 11.28 5.69 -56.78
N GLU A 3 11.99 4.86 -56.02
CA GLU A 3 11.98 4.88 -54.56
C GLU A 3 12.41 6.26 -54.04
N PRO A 4 11.75 6.81 -53.00
CA PRO A 4 12.19 8.06 -52.41
C PRO A 4 13.60 7.89 -51.82
N GLY A 5 14.56 8.63 -52.36
CA GLY A 5 15.95 8.63 -51.88
C GLY A 5 16.07 9.14 -50.44
N PRO A 6 17.24 8.95 -49.80
CA PRO A 6 17.47 9.25 -48.39
C PRO A 6 17.21 10.72 -47.98
N GLU A 7 17.14 11.64 -48.95
CA GLU A 7 16.82 13.06 -48.74
C GLU A 7 15.31 13.33 -48.53
N SER A 8 14.44 12.36 -48.80
CA SER A 8 12.98 12.48 -48.64
C SER A 8 12.50 12.13 -47.23
N ILE A 9 13.37 11.61 -46.36
CA ILE A 9 13.00 11.32 -44.98
C ILE A 9 12.96 12.66 -44.25
N PRO A 10 11.84 13.05 -43.63
CA PRO A 10 11.77 14.28 -42.86
C PRO A 10 12.88 14.24 -41.79
N THR A 11 13.66 15.31 -41.68
CA THR A 11 14.80 15.41 -40.75
C THR A 11 14.43 15.13 -39.28
N SER A 12 13.15 15.14 -38.93
CA SER A 12 12.62 14.70 -37.63
C SER A 12 12.66 13.18 -37.40
N ALA A 13 12.81 12.38 -38.45
CA ALA A 13 12.84 10.91 -38.40
C ALA A 13 14.25 10.34 -38.69
N ASP A 14 15.25 11.19 -38.92
CA ASP A 14 16.63 10.77 -39.13
C ASP A 14 17.32 10.48 -37.78
N PRO A 15 17.75 9.23 -37.50
CA PRO A 15 18.42 8.84 -36.26
C PRO A 15 19.82 9.49 -36.09
N ARG A 16 20.41 10.05 -37.15
CA ARG A 16 21.68 10.80 -37.09
C ARG A 16 21.49 12.26 -36.70
N SER A 17 20.26 12.78 -36.78
CA SER A 17 19.97 14.15 -36.39
C SER A 17 19.97 14.28 -34.86
N LYS A 18 20.86 15.11 -34.31
CA LYS A 18 20.90 15.43 -32.86
C LYS A 18 19.87 16.49 -32.46
N ARG A 19 18.81 16.69 -33.26
CA ARG A 19 17.77 17.67 -32.94
C ARG A 19 16.97 17.18 -31.74
N PRO A 20 16.63 18.05 -30.78
CA PRO A 20 15.79 17.68 -29.67
C PRO A 20 14.41 17.27 -30.20
N VAL A 21 14.12 15.97 -30.14
CA VAL A 21 12.79 15.44 -30.46
C VAL A 21 11.84 15.92 -29.37
N LYS A 22 10.64 16.35 -29.75
CA LYS A 22 9.59 16.74 -28.79
C LYS A 22 9.44 15.61 -27.78
N ARG A 23 9.76 15.85 -26.50
CA ARG A 23 9.77 14.82 -25.46
C ARG A 23 8.41 14.15 -25.45
N ARG A 24 8.36 12.88 -25.87
CA ARG A 24 7.16 12.06 -25.72
C ARG A 24 6.97 11.84 -24.23
N ALA A 25 5.73 11.98 -23.74
CA ALA A 25 5.41 11.63 -22.37
C ALA A 25 5.77 10.14 -22.19
N VAL A 26 6.71 9.86 -21.30
CA VAL A 26 7.16 8.49 -21.06
C VAL A 26 6.02 7.77 -20.35
N THR A 27 5.49 6.73 -20.98
CA THR A 27 4.51 5.85 -20.34
C THR A 27 5.24 4.93 -19.37
N PRO A 28 4.61 4.45 -18.29
CA PRO A 28 5.24 3.49 -17.39
C PRO A 28 5.80 2.27 -18.13
N HIS A 29 5.09 1.81 -19.16
CA HIS A 29 5.54 0.73 -20.03
C HIS A 29 6.82 1.07 -20.80
N SER A 30 6.92 2.30 -21.33
CA SER A 30 8.12 2.78 -22.02
C SER A 30 9.33 2.86 -21.07
N GLU A 31 9.12 3.29 -19.83
CA GLU A 31 10.16 3.36 -18.79
C GLU A 31 10.72 1.97 -18.48
N HIS A 32 9.84 1.01 -18.22
CA HIS A 32 10.23 -0.39 -18.01
C HIS A 32 10.95 -0.98 -19.22
N ALA A 33 10.46 -0.73 -20.44
CA ALA A 33 11.10 -1.21 -21.67
C ALA A 33 12.55 -0.71 -21.78
N THR A 34 12.79 0.58 -21.55
CA THR A 34 14.16 1.14 -21.58
C THR A 34 15.06 0.56 -20.50
N GLN A 35 14.53 0.29 -19.31
CA GLN A 35 15.30 -0.34 -18.23
C GLN A 35 15.66 -1.79 -18.57
N ILE A 36 14.71 -2.53 -19.15
CA ILE A 36 14.91 -3.90 -19.63
C ILE A 36 15.95 -3.95 -20.76
N GLU A 37 15.87 -3.05 -21.75
CA GLU A 37 16.87 -2.93 -22.82
C GLU A 37 18.28 -2.67 -22.26
N SER A 38 18.38 -1.83 -21.22
CA SER A 38 19.67 -1.54 -20.57
C SER A 38 20.26 -2.76 -19.84
N LEU A 39 19.40 -3.59 -19.22
CA LEU A 39 19.80 -4.81 -18.53
C LEU A 39 20.21 -5.90 -19.53
N PHE A 40 19.52 -6.02 -20.66
CA PHE A 40 19.84 -7.00 -21.71
C PHE A 40 21.08 -6.67 -22.53
N ARG A 41 21.63 -5.46 -22.43
CA ARG A 41 22.87 -5.09 -23.10
C ARG A 41 24.04 -5.99 -22.67
N ASP A 42 24.12 -6.32 -21.38
CA ASP A 42 25.17 -7.16 -20.78
C ASP A 42 24.54 -8.23 -19.86
N PRO A 43 24.02 -9.35 -20.42
CA PRO A 43 23.27 -10.34 -19.64
C PRO A 43 24.13 -11.16 -18.66
N SER A 44 25.46 -11.12 -18.78
CA SER A 44 26.39 -11.79 -17.85
C SER A 44 26.67 -10.99 -16.58
N LYS A 45 26.17 -9.75 -16.47
CA LYS A 45 26.40 -8.90 -15.30
C LYS A 45 25.47 -9.30 -14.15
N GLU A 46 26.05 -9.59 -13.00
CA GLU A 46 25.28 -9.87 -11.79
C GLU A 46 24.41 -8.67 -11.39
N ILE A 47 23.11 -8.92 -11.18
CA ILE A 47 22.15 -7.92 -10.72
C ILE A 47 22.20 -7.89 -9.19
N ARG A 48 22.75 -6.82 -8.63
CA ARG A 48 22.73 -6.57 -7.17
C ARG A 48 21.43 -5.88 -6.79
N LEU A 49 20.53 -6.63 -6.15
CA LEU A 49 19.36 -6.05 -5.52
C LEU A 49 19.80 -5.27 -4.26
N PRO A 50 19.22 -4.10 -3.98
CA PRO A 50 19.50 -3.41 -2.73
C PRO A 50 19.01 -4.25 -1.56
N ASP A 51 19.81 -4.33 -0.51
CA ASP A 51 19.38 -4.90 0.76
C ASP A 51 18.22 -4.09 1.35
N ALA A 52 17.42 -4.74 2.20
CA ALA A 52 16.37 -4.04 2.94
C ALA A 52 16.95 -2.84 3.70
N SER A 53 16.32 -1.67 3.55
CA SER A 53 16.78 -0.45 4.20
C SER A 53 16.77 -0.63 5.73
N LYS A 54 17.94 -0.57 6.36
CA LYS A 54 18.06 -0.62 7.81
C LYS A 54 17.50 0.68 8.39
N GLN A 55 16.50 0.56 9.26
CA GLN A 55 15.96 1.71 9.96
C GLN A 55 17.04 2.32 10.86
N ARG A 56 17.08 3.65 10.94
CA ARG A 56 18.01 4.35 11.83
C ARG A 56 17.55 4.14 13.26
N THR A 57 18.31 3.36 14.01
CA THR A 57 18.06 3.04 15.42
C THR A 57 19.09 3.72 16.32
N SER A 58 18.84 3.72 17.63
CA SER A 58 19.79 4.15 18.67
C SER A 58 21.11 3.39 18.56
N SER A 59 21.07 2.10 18.19
CA SER A 59 22.24 1.26 17.89
C SER A 59 22.96 1.63 16.58
N SER A 60 22.33 2.37 15.67
CA SER A 60 22.98 2.85 14.44
C SER A 60 23.87 4.06 14.69
N LEU A 61 23.74 4.73 15.84
CA LEU A 61 24.64 5.82 16.22
C LEU A 61 25.99 5.26 16.68
N PRO A 62 27.10 5.95 16.39
CA PRO A 62 28.40 5.53 16.91
C PRO A 62 28.37 5.59 18.45
N PRO A 63 28.91 4.57 19.14
CA PRO A 63 28.97 4.58 20.59
C PRO A 63 29.81 5.76 21.08
N PRO A 64 29.50 6.33 22.25
CA PRO A 64 30.33 7.36 22.84
C PRO A 64 31.76 6.81 23.07
N PRO A 65 32.81 7.59 22.78
CA PRO A 65 34.18 7.14 22.98
C PRO A 65 34.46 6.89 24.47
N GLU A 66 35.11 5.77 24.77
CA GLU A 66 35.39 5.36 26.17
C GLU A 66 36.39 6.29 26.86
N ILE A 67 37.41 6.75 26.12
CA ILE A 67 38.47 7.62 26.65
C ILE A 67 38.51 8.90 25.83
N VAL A 68 38.34 10.03 26.50
CA VAL A 68 38.57 11.36 25.92
C VAL A 68 39.97 11.81 26.35
N ALA A 69 40.91 11.81 25.40
CA ALA A 69 42.32 12.14 25.68
C ALA A 69 42.55 13.64 25.94
N ASN A 70 41.62 14.51 25.51
CA ASN A 70 41.83 15.96 25.47
C ASN A 70 41.08 16.69 26.61
N VAL A 71 40.99 16.08 27.79
CA VAL A 71 40.30 16.68 28.93
C VAL A 71 41.24 17.67 29.63
N GLN A 72 40.91 18.96 29.50
CA GLN A 72 41.60 20.02 30.24
C GLN A 72 41.24 19.92 31.74
N GLY A 73 42.15 20.31 32.63
CA GLY A 73 41.95 20.20 34.08
C GLY A 73 40.69 20.92 34.59
N SER A 74 40.09 20.41 35.67
CA SER A 74 38.76 20.85 36.14
C SER A 74 38.66 22.33 36.56
N SER A 75 39.79 22.95 36.91
CA SER A 75 39.88 24.37 37.28
C SER A 75 40.32 25.27 36.12
N ALA A 76 40.60 24.70 34.95
CA ALA A 76 41.04 25.45 33.79
C ALA A 76 39.83 26.18 33.16
N GLY A 77 40.03 27.41 32.70
CA GLY A 77 38.97 28.24 32.12
C GLY A 77 38.43 27.69 30.79
N ALA A 78 37.30 28.25 30.34
CA ALA A 78 36.69 27.89 29.06
C ALA A 78 37.60 28.28 27.88
N GLY A 79 38.08 27.27 27.14
CA GLY A 79 38.84 27.47 25.91
C GLY A 79 37.94 27.88 24.73
N SER A 80 38.53 28.42 23.67
CA SER A 80 37.80 28.83 22.45
C SER A 80 37.10 27.68 21.72
N GLY A 81 37.59 26.45 21.87
CA GLY A 81 37.02 25.24 21.28
C GLY A 81 35.89 24.60 22.10
N GLU A 82 35.72 24.97 23.37
CA GLU A 82 34.80 24.30 24.30
C GLU A 82 33.34 24.42 23.84
N PHE A 83 32.97 25.57 23.28
CA PHE A 83 31.63 25.77 22.71
C PHE A 83 31.29 24.76 21.61
N HIS A 84 32.26 24.46 20.73
CA HIS A 84 32.04 23.50 19.65
C HIS A 84 31.97 22.06 20.16
N VAL A 85 32.75 21.72 21.20
CA VAL A 85 32.67 20.42 21.87
C VAL A 85 31.28 20.22 22.47
N TYR A 86 30.78 21.19 23.23
CA TYR A 86 29.42 21.15 23.79
C TYR A 86 28.34 21.08 22.71
N LYS A 87 28.44 21.88 21.64
CA LYS A 87 27.48 21.86 20.53
C LYS A 87 27.42 20.49 19.87
N ALA A 88 28.58 19.84 19.66
CA ALA A 88 28.65 18.51 19.07
C ALA A 88 28.11 17.44 20.02
N SER A 89 28.49 17.46 21.30
CA SER A 89 28.02 16.48 22.29
C SER A 89 26.52 16.59 22.50
N ARG A 90 25.98 17.80 22.64
CA ARG A 90 24.54 18.05 22.79
C ARG A 90 23.75 17.57 21.58
N ARG A 91 24.25 17.81 20.37
CA ARG A 91 23.59 17.34 19.13
C ARG A 91 23.55 15.81 19.07
N ARG A 92 24.65 15.14 19.39
CA ARG A 92 24.71 13.66 19.45
C ARG A 92 23.73 13.11 20.49
N GLU A 93 23.68 13.73 21.67
CA GLU A 93 22.81 13.26 22.75
C GLU A 93 21.33 13.46 22.44
N TYR A 94 20.94 14.60 21.85
CA TYR A 94 19.57 14.81 21.40
C TYR A 94 19.15 13.85 20.30
N GLU A 95 20.05 13.55 19.37
CA GLU A 95 19.79 12.54 18.35
C GLU A 95 19.62 11.15 18.97
N ARG A 96 20.46 10.78 19.94
CA ARG A 96 20.37 9.52 20.68
C ARG A 96 19.05 9.38 21.43
N LEU A 97 18.69 10.40 22.22
CA LEU A 97 17.43 10.41 22.99
C LEU A 97 16.21 10.39 22.07
N ARG A 98 16.24 11.14 20.95
CA ARG A 98 15.16 11.13 19.97
C ARG A 98 14.97 9.76 19.33
N LEU A 99 16.06 9.08 18.95
CA LEU A 99 15.97 7.75 18.36
C LEU A 99 15.47 6.73 19.38
N MET A 100 16.00 6.75 20.60
CA MET A 100 15.54 5.87 21.68
C MET A 100 14.04 6.06 21.97
N GLN A 101 13.57 7.31 22.08
CA GLN A 101 12.14 7.58 22.28
C GLN A 101 11.31 7.05 21.11
N SER A 102 11.74 7.35 19.86
CA SER A 102 11.01 6.88 18.68
C SER A 102 10.97 5.36 18.53
N GLU A 103 11.94 4.64 19.10
CA GLU A 103 11.93 3.18 19.13
C GLU A 103 10.92 2.65 20.15
N VAL A 104 10.90 3.24 21.34
CA VAL A 104 9.93 2.88 22.38
C VAL A 104 8.51 3.13 21.91
N ASP A 105 8.27 4.29 21.28
CA ASP A 105 6.95 4.65 20.75
C ASP A 105 6.51 3.63 19.68
N LYS A 106 7.39 3.29 18.72
CA LYS A 106 7.10 2.27 17.70
C LYS A 106 6.85 0.89 18.29
N GLU A 107 7.65 0.47 19.27
CA GLU A 107 7.48 -0.84 19.91
C GLU A 107 6.13 -0.92 20.64
N GLN A 108 5.69 0.18 21.26
CA GLN A 108 4.36 0.26 21.87
C GLN A 108 3.25 0.21 20.81
N GLU A 109 3.34 1.01 19.76
CA GLU A 109 2.38 1.02 18.65
C GLU A 109 2.27 -0.36 17.98
N ASP A 110 3.39 -1.03 17.73
CA ASP A 110 3.43 -2.37 17.14
C ASP A 110 2.77 -3.40 18.05
N LYS A 111 3.03 -3.36 19.37
CA LYS A 111 2.38 -4.24 20.35
C LYS A 111 0.88 -4.02 20.41
N GLU A 112 0.43 -2.77 20.44
CA GLU A 112 -1.00 -2.43 20.47
C GLU A 112 -1.69 -2.87 19.18
N TRP A 113 -1.02 -2.68 18.03
CA TRP A 113 -1.53 -3.11 16.74
C TRP A 113 -1.65 -4.64 16.65
N GLU A 114 -0.64 -5.38 17.11
CA GLU A 114 -0.67 -6.84 17.15
C GLU A 114 -1.80 -7.36 18.04
N GLN A 115 -1.97 -6.79 19.23
CA GLN A 115 -3.07 -7.14 20.14
C GLN A 115 -4.43 -6.88 19.48
N LYS A 116 -4.63 -5.70 18.90
CA LYS A 116 -5.88 -5.34 18.21
C LYS A 116 -6.16 -6.27 17.02
N ARG A 117 -5.12 -6.63 16.27
CA ARG A 117 -5.21 -7.56 15.14
C ARG A 117 -5.57 -8.97 15.59
N GLU A 118 -4.97 -9.46 16.67
CA GLU A 118 -5.29 -10.77 17.24
C GLU A 118 -6.71 -10.81 17.79
N GLU A 119 -7.15 -9.75 18.49
CA GLU A 119 -8.54 -9.65 18.96
C GLU A 119 -9.55 -9.64 17.82
N ALA A 120 -9.28 -8.89 16.74
CA ALA A 120 -10.14 -8.87 15.57
C ALA A 120 -10.21 -10.27 14.94
N ARG A 121 -9.06 -10.93 14.77
CA ARG A 121 -8.99 -12.30 14.28
C ARG A 121 -9.77 -13.27 15.15
N ARG A 122 -9.64 -13.19 16.48
CA ARG A 122 -10.37 -14.04 17.43
C ARG A 122 -11.89 -13.84 17.31
N LYS A 123 -12.34 -12.58 17.25
CA LYS A 123 -13.77 -12.25 17.05
C LYS A 123 -14.32 -12.82 15.74
N ASP A 124 -13.52 -12.78 14.67
CA ASP A 124 -13.91 -13.35 13.38
C ASP A 124 -13.91 -14.89 13.39
N GLU A 125 -12.93 -15.51 14.04
CA GLU A 125 -12.88 -16.96 14.26
C GLU A 125 -14.06 -17.46 15.10
N GLU A 126 -14.43 -16.76 16.18
CA GLU A 126 -15.62 -17.08 16.99
C GLU A 126 -16.92 -16.99 16.17
N LYS A 127 -17.08 -15.93 15.36
CA LYS A 127 -18.25 -15.77 14.48
C LYS A 127 -18.30 -16.87 13.42
N THR A 128 -17.17 -17.17 12.78
CA THR A 128 -17.09 -18.20 11.74
C THR A 128 -17.31 -19.60 12.32
N GLU A 129 -16.79 -19.91 13.50
CA GLU A 129 -17.00 -21.19 14.19
C GLU A 129 -18.46 -21.36 14.63
N LYS A 130 -19.09 -20.32 15.19
CA LYS A 130 -20.52 -20.34 15.53
C LYS A 130 -21.38 -20.60 14.29
N ASN A 131 -21.05 -19.97 13.16
CA ASN A 131 -21.74 -20.18 11.89
C ASN A 131 -21.47 -21.58 11.31
N ARG A 132 -20.24 -22.09 11.41
CA ARG A 132 -19.87 -23.45 11.01
C ARG A 132 -20.64 -24.49 11.83
N LYS A 133 -20.65 -24.40 13.16
CA LYS A 133 -21.44 -25.25 14.07
C LYS A 133 -22.94 -25.21 13.75
N ARG A 134 -23.49 -24.04 13.41
CA ARG A 134 -24.90 -23.89 12.97
C ARG A 134 -25.16 -24.62 11.64
N ARG A 135 -24.25 -24.52 10.67
CA ARG A 135 -24.34 -25.22 9.37
C ARG A 135 -24.22 -26.73 9.54
N GLU A 136 -23.26 -27.22 10.32
CA GLU A 136 -23.08 -28.65 10.61
C GLU A 136 -24.31 -29.26 11.29
N LYS A 137 -24.88 -28.59 12.30
CA LYS A 137 -26.14 -29.02 12.94
C LYS A 137 -27.30 -29.09 11.95
N ARG A 138 -27.40 -28.15 11.01
CA ARG A 138 -28.43 -28.16 9.95
C ARG A 138 -28.19 -29.30 8.96
N ASN A 139 -26.95 -29.51 8.55
CA ASN A 139 -26.55 -30.57 7.62
C ASN A 139 -26.76 -31.96 8.23
N ALA A 140 -26.41 -32.17 9.50
CA ALA A 140 -26.67 -33.43 10.20
C ALA A 140 -28.17 -33.74 10.31
N LYS A 141 -29.02 -32.73 10.53
CA LYS A 141 -30.48 -32.90 10.52
C LYS A 141 -31.03 -33.23 9.12
N LYS A 142 -30.49 -32.60 8.07
CA LYS A 142 -30.87 -32.91 6.68
C LYS A 142 -30.37 -34.28 6.22
N GLY A 143 -29.15 -34.67 6.57
CA GLY A 143 -28.58 -35.98 6.30
C GLY A 143 -29.38 -37.11 6.95
N LYS A 144 -29.88 -36.92 8.19
CA LYS A 144 -30.79 -37.88 8.83
C LYS A 144 -32.17 -37.99 8.14
N LYS A 145 -32.71 -36.89 7.60
CA LYS A 145 -33.97 -36.91 6.83
C LYS A 145 -33.80 -37.53 5.43
N ASN A 146 -32.66 -37.31 4.78
CA ASN A 146 -32.36 -37.93 3.48
C ASN A 146 -31.95 -39.40 3.62
N ALA A 147 -31.41 -39.83 4.77
CA ALA A 147 -31.17 -41.24 5.07
C ALA A 147 -32.44 -42.01 5.47
N SER A 148 -33.51 -41.33 5.91
CA SER A 148 -34.81 -41.96 6.18
C SER A 148 -35.77 -41.94 4.98
N ASN A 149 -35.48 -41.17 3.94
CA ASN A 149 -36.23 -41.11 2.68
C ASN A 149 -35.34 -41.56 1.51
N GLY A 150 -34.72 -42.74 1.66
CA GLY A 150 -34.10 -43.45 0.55
C GLY A 150 -35.15 -44.21 -0.25
N ASP A 151 -36.03 -43.51 -0.96
CA ASP A 151 -36.62 -43.98 -2.21
C ASP A 151 -37.27 -42.82 -2.98
N LYS A 152 -37.17 -42.88 -4.32
CA LYS A 152 -37.67 -41.95 -5.34
C LYS A 152 -36.79 -40.74 -5.67
N MET A 153 -35.80 -41.02 -6.52
CA MET A 153 -35.44 -40.13 -7.63
C MET A 153 -36.63 -40.05 -8.61
N VAL A 154 -37.19 -38.86 -8.82
CA VAL A 154 -37.93 -38.52 -10.03
C VAL A 154 -37.49 -37.12 -10.46
N VAL A 155 -36.98 -37.08 -11.68
CA VAL A 155 -36.70 -35.91 -12.53
C VAL A 155 -38.02 -35.27 -12.94
N ASP A 156 -38.17 -33.94 -12.84
CA ASP A 156 -38.59 -33.07 -13.96
C ASP A 156 -38.80 -31.58 -13.61
N GLU A 157 -38.71 -30.78 -14.67
CA GLU A 157 -38.59 -29.33 -14.90
C GLU A 157 -39.69 -28.34 -14.40
N PRO A 158 -39.54 -27.00 -14.59
CA PRO A 158 -40.11 -25.97 -13.72
C PRO A 158 -41.41 -25.32 -14.25
N GLY A 159 -42.37 -25.10 -13.34
CA GLY A 159 -43.62 -24.40 -13.62
C GLY A 159 -43.84 -23.20 -12.70
N LYS A 160 -43.83 -22.00 -13.28
CA LYS A 160 -44.20 -20.71 -12.68
C LYS A 160 -45.62 -20.75 -12.08
N LYS A 161 -45.84 -20.03 -10.98
CA LYS A 161 -47.05 -19.20 -10.75
C LYS A 161 -46.86 -18.22 -9.58
N GLU A 162 -47.21 -16.98 -9.88
CA GLU A 162 -47.42 -15.78 -9.07
C GLU A 162 -48.50 -16.04 -7.97
N VAL A 163 -48.78 -15.24 -6.94
CA VAL A 163 -48.95 -13.78 -6.79
C VAL A 163 -48.92 -13.45 -5.27
N GLY A 164 -48.54 -12.22 -4.87
CA GLY A 164 -48.64 -11.67 -3.50
C GLY A 164 -50.09 -11.42 -3.02
N PRO A 165 -50.34 -10.70 -1.89
CA PRO A 165 -50.02 -9.27 -1.80
C PRO A 165 -49.60 -8.76 -0.38
N GLY A 166 -49.09 -7.53 -0.29
CA GLY A 166 -48.77 -6.89 0.99
C GLY A 166 -48.13 -5.51 0.85
N VAL A 167 -48.99 -4.51 0.62
CA VAL A 167 -48.76 -3.06 0.43
C VAL A 167 -47.99 -2.41 1.59
N ASN A 168 -47.09 -1.48 1.27
CA ASN A 168 -47.00 -0.15 1.88
C ASN A 168 -46.33 0.82 0.89
N GLU A 169 -47.10 1.85 0.54
CA GLU A 169 -46.85 2.92 -0.41
C GLU A 169 -46.73 4.22 0.40
N ASP A 170 -45.76 5.07 0.05
CA ASP A 170 -45.73 6.54 0.24
C ASP A 170 -44.37 7.00 -0.32
N GLY A 171 -44.20 7.79 -1.38
CA GLY A 171 -45.12 8.72 -2.06
C GLY A 171 -44.31 9.97 -2.44
N TYR A 172 -43.47 9.86 -3.47
CA TYR A 172 -42.66 10.95 -4.05
C TYR A 172 -43.57 11.87 -4.89
N LYS A 173 -43.48 13.20 -4.71
CA LYS A 173 -44.11 14.19 -5.60
C LYS A 173 -43.05 14.90 -6.43
N GLN A 174 -43.35 14.98 -7.73
CA GLN A 174 -42.54 15.56 -8.80
C GLN A 174 -43.31 16.72 -9.46
N SER A 175 -42.61 17.80 -9.79
CA SER A 175 -42.83 18.70 -10.95
C SER A 175 -41.62 19.64 -10.99
N GLY A 176 -40.66 19.48 -11.92
CA GLY A 176 -40.71 19.93 -13.32
C GLY A 176 -40.25 21.39 -13.38
N GLY A 177 -39.23 21.82 -14.12
CA GLY A 177 -38.27 21.24 -15.06
C GLY A 177 -37.53 22.43 -15.70
N ASP A 178 -36.23 22.30 -15.99
CA ASP A 178 -35.56 22.93 -17.15
C ASP A 178 -34.11 22.41 -17.24
N ALA A 179 -33.64 22.16 -18.45
CA ALA A 179 -32.24 21.85 -18.81
C ALA A 179 -31.73 23.00 -19.71
N PRO A 180 -30.42 23.16 -20.05
CA PRO A 180 -29.31 22.21 -19.91
C PRO A 180 -28.00 22.84 -19.34
N GLU A 181 -26.99 22.02 -19.01
CA GLU A 181 -25.61 22.13 -19.53
C GLU A 181 -24.66 21.11 -18.87
N GLU A 182 -23.72 20.61 -19.67
CA GLU A 182 -22.77 19.55 -19.36
C GLU A 182 -21.73 19.96 -18.30
N ALA A 183 -21.61 19.16 -17.23
CA ALA A 183 -20.39 19.07 -16.44
C ALA A 183 -20.27 17.64 -15.88
N THR A 184 -19.27 16.89 -16.36
CA THR A 184 -18.92 15.57 -15.83
C THR A 184 -18.28 15.73 -14.44
N GLU A 185 -19.05 15.49 -13.38
CA GLU A 185 -18.55 15.50 -12.00
C GLU A 185 -17.86 14.18 -11.64
N VAL A 186 -16.67 14.33 -11.06
CA VAL A 186 -15.81 13.25 -10.57
C VAL A 186 -16.33 12.79 -9.21
N THR A 187 -16.63 11.50 -9.06
CA THR A 187 -17.10 10.91 -7.79
C THR A 187 -15.99 10.97 -6.73
N GLY A 188 -16.08 11.94 -5.81
CA GLY A 188 -15.27 12.01 -4.60
C GLY A 188 -15.89 11.17 -3.48
N VAL A 189 -15.07 10.36 -2.80
CA VAL A 189 -15.45 9.64 -1.58
C VAL A 189 -15.45 10.64 -0.43
N ILE A 190 -16.63 10.91 0.15
CA ILE A 190 -16.78 11.71 1.37
C ILE A 190 -16.69 10.75 2.55
N ILE A 191 -15.62 10.86 3.34
CA ILE A 191 -15.47 10.15 4.61
C ILE A 191 -16.00 11.10 5.69
N HIS A 192 -17.02 10.67 6.42
CA HIS A 192 -17.46 11.32 7.65
C HIS A 192 -16.71 10.70 8.82
N ASP A 193 -15.91 11.51 9.52
CA ASP A 193 -15.29 11.15 10.79
C ASP A 193 -16.34 11.35 11.90
N ASP A 194 -16.70 10.26 12.58
CA ASP A 194 -17.31 10.24 13.92
C ASP A 194 -16.19 9.98 14.96
#